data_AF-H0QLN9-F1
#
_entry.id   AF-H0QLN9-F1
#
_cell.length_a   1.000
_cell.length_b   1.000
_cell.length_c   1.000
_cell.angle_alpha   90.00
_cell.angle_beta   90.00
_cell.angle_gamma   90.00
#
_symmetry.space_group_name_H-M   'P 1'
#
loop_
_entity.id
_entity.type
_entity.pdbx_description
1 polymer ?
#
loop_
_entity_poly.entity_id
_entity_poly.type
_entity_poly.pdbx_seq_one_letter_code
_entity_poly.pdbx_strand_id
1 'polypeptide(L)'
;MNYSGSQYEKAVTAGELDRSHVGQTVSFQPNDFTVVFGRIAGIARTDAQVYLSLEGVGGGTHLKDEYDLPVAHEVYVQLDPLSSAGKTISDAERVIKEKLDEIKKNLLDRDQKSGSE
;
A
#
# COMPACT_ATOMS: atom_id res chain seq x y z
N MET A 1 -7.85 -12.72 -18.82
CA MET A 1 -7.88 -12.75 -17.33
C MET A 1 -7.94 -11.30 -16.88
N ASN A 2 -8.58 -10.94 -15.76
CA ASN A 2 -8.59 -9.56 -15.25
C ASN A 2 -8.10 -9.59 -13.81
N TYR A 3 -6.80 -9.44 -13.62
CA TYR A 3 -6.20 -9.36 -12.29
C TYR A 3 -6.44 -7.96 -11.71
N SER A 4 -6.99 -7.91 -10.49
CA SER A 4 -7.38 -6.67 -9.82
C SER A 4 -6.63 -6.44 -8.49
N GLY A 5 -5.49 -7.12 -8.29
CA GLY A 5 -4.78 -7.11 -7.02
C GLY A 5 -5.53 -7.81 -5.87
N SER A 6 -4.95 -7.72 -4.68
CA SER A 6 -5.50 -8.19 -3.41
C SER A 6 -5.74 -7.03 -2.44
N GLN A 7 -6.48 -7.29 -1.35
CA GLN A 7 -6.75 -6.30 -0.30
C GLN A 7 -5.50 -5.77 0.43
N TYR A 8 -4.34 -6.43 0.24
CA TYR A 8 -3.07 -6.06 0.87
C TYR A 8 -2.13 -5.33 -0.09
N GLU A 9 -2.60 -5.04 -1.30
CA GLU A 9 -1.85 -4.31 -2.31
C GLU A 9 -2.53 -2.97 -2.59
N LYS A 10 -1.71 -2.00 -2.97
CA LYS A 10 -2.16 -0.70 -3.44
C LYS A 10 -2.03 -0.65 -4.96
N ALA A 11 -3.14 -0.38 -5.64
CA ALA A 11 -3.12 -0.06 -7.05
C ALA A 11 -2.43 1.29 -7.27
N VAL A 12 -1.43 1.29 -8.14
CA VAL A 12 -0.71 2.48 -8.63
C VAL A 12 -0.45 2.31 -10.11
N THR A 13 -0.19 3.41 -10.80
CA THR A 13 0.27 3.35 -12.19
C THR A 13 1.77 3.05 -12.23
N ALA A 14 2.24 2.38 -13.28
CA ALA A 14 3.65 2.09 -13.45
C ALA A 14 4.49 3.39 -13.41
N GLY A 15 3.97 4.49 -13.95
CA GLY A 15 4.63 5.81 -13.93
C GLY A 15 4.83 6.42 -12.54
N GLU A 16 4.06 5.98 -11.54
CA GLU A 16 4.22 6.39 -10.14
C GLU A 16 5.30 5.60 -9.40
N LEU A 17 5.79 4.50 -9.98
CA LEU A 17 6.91 3.76 -9.43
C LEU A 17 8.18 4.63 -9.45
N ASP A 18 8.88 4.60 -8.32
CA ASP A 18 10.11 5.33 -8.10
C ASP A 18 11.08 4.51 -7.24
N ARG A 19 12.23 5.09 -6.91
CA ARG A 19 13.27 4.42 -6.11
C ARG A 19 12.78 3.87 -4.75
N SER A 20 11.71 4.41 -4.17
CA SER A 20 11.18 3.93 -2.88
C SER A 20 10.49 2.58 -2.99
N HIS A 21 10.09 2.19 -4.21
CA HIS A 21 9.44 0.93 -4.51
C HIS A 21 10.44 -0.21 -4.78
N VAL A 22 11.73 0.10 -4.95
CA VAL A 22 12.77 -0.94 -5.09
C VAL A 22 12.83 -1.79 -3.82
N GLY A 23 12.85 -3.11 -3.99
CA GLY A 23 12.78 -4.09 -2.92
C GLY A 23 11.37 -4.38 -2.39
N GLN A 24 10.33 -3.71 -2.91
CA GLN A 24 8.93 -4.05 -2.62
C GLN A 24 8.43 -5.16 -3.55
N THR A 25 7.44 -5.92 -3.08
CA THR A 25 6.73 -6.89 -3.91
C THR A 25 5.75 -6.14 -4.82
N VAL A 26 5.73 -6.53 -6.09
CA VAL A 26 4.82 -6.02 -7.10
C VAL A 26 4.11 -7.18 -7.80
N SER A 27 2.86 -6.94 -8.17
CA SER A 27 2.10 -7.81 -9.04
C SER A 27 1.45 -6.99 -10.16
N PHE A 28 1.38 -7.56 -11.36
CA PHE A 28 0.82 -6.88 -12.53
C PHE A 28 0.49 -7.88 -13.63
N GLN A 29 -0.30 -7.44 -14.59
CA GLN A 29 -0.74 -8.26 -15.72
C GLN A 29 -0.20 -7.68 -17.03
N PRO A 30 1.01 -8.09 -17.50
CA PRO A 30 1.60 -7.51 -18.71
C PRO A 30 0.85 -7.88 -20.01
N ASN A 31 0.02 -8.92 -20.00
CA ASN A 31 -0.80 -9.35 -21.12
C ASN A 31 -2.05 -10.12 -20.64
N ASP A 32 -2.96 -10.46 -21.54
CA ASP A 32 -4.27 -11.04 -21.20
C ASP A 32 -4.24 -12.42 -20.50
N PHE A 33 -3.08 -13.08 -20.48
CA PHE A 33 -2.93 -14.48 -20.06
C PHE A 33 -1.92 -14.68 -18.93
N THR A 34 -1.15 -13.65 -18.57
CA THR A 34 -0.04 -13.76 -17.62
C THR A 34 -0.21 -12.77 -16.48
N VAL A 35 -0.15 -13.27 -15.24
CA VAL A 35 0.03 -12.43 -14.05
C VAL A 35 1.43 -12.66 -13.53
N VAL A 36 2.16 -11.57 -13.31
CA VAL A 36 3.52 -11.57 -12.80
C VAL A 36 3.48 -11.21 -11.33
N PHE A 37 4.23 -11.95 -10.52
CA PHE A 37 4.50 -11.66 -9.12
C PHE A 37 6.00 -11.64 -8.93
N GLY A 38 6.54 -10.58 -8.33
CA GLY A 38 7.97 -10.50 -8.11
C GLY A 38 8.36 -9.37 -7.18
N ARG A 39 9.65 -9.29 -6.88
CA ARG A 39 10.22 -8.23 -6.07
C ARG A 39 11.01 -7.29 -6.96
N ILE A 40 10.78 -5.99 -6.85
CA ILE A 40 11.41 -5.01 -7.72
C ILE A 40 12.91 -4.94 -7.42
N ALA A 41 13.75 -5.29 -8.39
CA ALA A 41 15.20 -5.15 -8.31
C ALA A 41 15.66 -3.77 -8.83
N GLY A 42 14.99 -3.25 -9.85
CA GLY A 42 15.35 -1.97 -10.46
C GLY A 42 14.19 -1.36 -11.24
N ILE A 43 14.23 -0.02 -11.35
CA ILE A 43 13.23 0.77 -12.08
C ILE A 43 13.99 1.78 -12.95
N ALA A 44 13.69 1.83 -14.25
CA ALA A 44 14.04 2.94 -15.11
C ALA A 44 12.76 3.51 -15.75
N ARG A 45 12.67 4.84 -15.89
CA ARG A 45 11.47 5.52 -16.39
C ARG A 45 11.81 6.51 -17.48
N THR A 46 10.93 6.56 -18.46
CA THR A 46 10.84 7.59 -19.49
C THR A 46 9.45 8.22 -19.44
N ASP A 47 9.20 9.24 -20.27
CA ASP A 47 7.90 9.90 -20.32
C ASP A 47 6.75 8.98 -20.80
N ALA A 48 7.07 7.90 -21.53
CA ALA A 48 6.08 6.99 -22.10
C ALA A 48 6.08 5.60 -21.46
N GLN A 49 7.23 5.16 -20.92
CA GLN A 49 7.43 3.76 -20.52
C GLN A 49 8.25 3.63 -19.24
N VAL A 50 7.99 2.54 -18.52
CA VAL A 50 8.67 2.14 -17.30
C VAL A 50 9.25 0.76 -17.51
N TYR A 51 10.56 0.64 -17.30
CA TYR A 51 11.32 -0.60 -17.36
C TYR A 51 11.47 -1.13 -15.95
N LEU A 52 10.90 -2.30 -15.68
CA LEU A 52 10.96 -2.99 -14.39
C LEU A 52 11.87 -4.20 -14.49
N SER A 53 12.84 -4.28 -13.59
CA SER A 53 13.62 -5.49 -13.36
C SER A 53 13.16 -6.16 -12.08
N LEU A 54 13.01 -7.49 -12.09
CA LEU A 54 12.56 -8.29 -10.94
C LEU A 54 13.68 -9.18 -10.41
N GLU A 55 13.76 -9.29 -9.08
CA GLU A 55 14.78 -10.07 -8.36
C GLU A 55 14.52 -11.59 -8.53
N GLY A 56 15.55 -12.33 -8.96
CA GLY A 56 15.56 -13.79 -8.93
C GLY A 56 14.59 -14.49 -9.90
N VAL A 57 14.02 -13.75 -10.86
CA VAL A 57 13.04 -14.30 -11.82
C VAL A 57 13.69 -14.78 -13.13
N GLY A 58 14.96 -14.45 -13.34
CA GLY A 58 15.75 -14.91 -14.48
C GLY A 58 16.13 -16.39 -14.37
N GLY A 59 15.94 -17.16 -15.44
CA GLY A 59 16.39 -18.56 -15.57
C GLY A 59 15.29 -19.60 -15.80
N GLY A 60 14.00 -19.21 -15.74
CA GLY A 60 12.86 -20.06 -16.12
C GLY A 60 12.46 -19.91 -17.59
N THR A 61 11.80 -20.92 -18.16
CA THR A 61 11.33 -20.90 -19.57
C THR A 61 10.22 -19.89 -19.88
N HIS A 62 9.55 -19.34 -18.87
CA HIS A 62 8.32 -18.55 -19.05
C HIS A 62 8.29 -17.21 -18.32
N LEU A 63 9.35 -16.87 -17.58
CA LEU A 63 9.41 -15.61 -16.83
C LEU A 63 10.55 -14.75 -17.36
N LYS A 64 10.24 -13.48 -17.58
CA LYS A 64 11.25 -12.47 -17.86
C LYS A 64 11.74 -11.88 -16.54
N ASP A 65 13.01 -11.54 -16.53
CA ASP A 65 13.65 -10.69 -15.54
C ASP A 65 13.29 -9.21 -15.75
N GLU A 66 13.01 -8.80 -16.99
CA GLU A 66 12.68 -7.42 -17.35
C GLU A 66 11.31 -7.27 -18.06
N TYR A 67 10.60 -6.20 -17.71
CA TYR A 67 9.28 -5.85 -18.26
C TYR A 67 9.20 -4.38 -18.65
N ASP A 68 8.60 -4.13 -19.82
CA ASP A 68 8.35 -2.80 -20.33
C ASP A 68 6.87 -2.48 -20.18
N LEU A 69 6.53 -1.57 -19.27
CA LEU A 69 5.16 -1.20 -18.97
C LEU A 69 4.87 0.23 -19.45
N PRO A 70 3.74 0.48 -20.15
CA PRO A 70 3.26 1.83 -20.37
C PRO A 70 3.09 2.58 -19.04
N VAL A 71 3.35 3.89 -19.01
CA VAL A 71 3.24 4.69 -17.76
C VAL A 71 1.88 4.60 -17.10
N ALA A 72 0.81 4.44 -17.89
CA ALA A 72 -0.57 4.32 -17.39
C ALA A 72 -0.96 2.88 -17.00
N HIS A 73 -0.08 1.91 -17.15
CA HIS A 73 -0.37 0.51 -16.83
C HIS A 73 -0.54 0.36 -15.32
N GLU A 74 -1.62 -0.29 -14.88
CA GLU A 74 -1.88 -0.51 -13.47
C GLU A 74 -1.00 -1.64 -12.93
N VAL A 75 -0.34 -1.37 -11.80
CA VAL A 75 0.48 -2.31 -11.05
C VAL A 75 0.05 -2.26 -9.59
N TYR A 76 0.25 -3.36 -8.88
CA TYR A 76 -0.16 -3.50 -7.50
C TYR A 76 1.07 -3.70 -6.64
N VAL A 77 1.32 -2.76 -5.73
CA VAL A 77 2.48 -2.82 -4.84
C VAL A 77 2.01 -3.24 -3.46
N GLN A 78 2.69 -4.21 -2.86
CA GLN A 78 2.35 -4.71 -1.53
C GLN A 78 2.52 -3.59 -0.50
N LEU A 79 1.47 -3.37 0.31
CA LEU A 79 1.55 -2.43 1.41
C LEU A 79 2.54 -2.96 2.45
N ASP A 80 3.52 -2.12 2.83
CA ASP A 80 4.41 -2.46 3.94
C ASP A 80 3.56 -2.68 5.21
N PRO A 81 3.58 -3.89 5.82
CA PRO A 81 2.79 -4.18 7.01
C PRO A 81 3.12 -3.25 8.18
N LEU A 82 4.31 -2.65 8.22
CA LEU A 82 4.66 -1.66 9.24
C LEU A 82 4.02 -0.30 8.96
N SER A 83 3.87 0.08 7.69
CA SER A 83 3.21 1.31 7.28
C SER A 83 1.70 1.26 7.52
N SER A 84 1.07 0.09 7.36
CA SER A 84 -0.34 -0.13 7.68
C SER A 84 -0.60 -0.24 9.19
N ALA A 85 0.31 -0.85 9.95
CA ALA A 85 0.24 -0.90 11.41
C ALA A 85 0.40 0.49 12.07
N GLY A 86 1.18 1.39 11.49
CA GLY A 86 1.30 2.76 11.98
C GLY A 86 -0.03 3.53 11.98
N LYS A 87 -0.87 3.30 10.96
CA LYS A 87 -2.20 3.94 10.86
C LYS A 87 -3.18 3.40 11.91
N THR A 88 -3.19 2.09 12.16
CA THR A 88 -4.11 1.49 13.14
C THR A 88 -3.79 1.91 14.58
N ILE A 89 -2.52 2.12 14.92
CA ILE A 89 -2.12 2.62 16.24
C ILE A 89 -2.56 4.08 16.43
N SER A 90 -2.34 4.95 15.43
CA SER A 90 -2.76 6.35 15.52
C SER A 90 -4.29 6.52 15.58
N ASP A 91 -5.05 5.67 14.87
CA ASP A 91 -6.50 5.66 14.97
C ASP A 91 -6.99 5.17 16.34
N ALA A 92 -6.32 4.17 16.93
CA ALA A 92 -6.63 3.68 18.27
C ALA A 92 -6.35 4.75 19.35
N GLU A 93 -5.25 5.49 19.24
CA GLU A 93 -4.91 6.61 20.15
C GLU A 93 -5.98 7.71 20.12
N ARG A 94 -6.50 8.05 18.93
CA ARG A 94 -7.55 9.06 18.79
C ARG A 94 -8.85 8.63 19.48
N VAL A 95 -9.28 7.38 19.28
CA VAL A 95 -10.50 6.84 19.90
C VAL A 95 -10.39 6.78 21.43
N ILE A 96 -9.20 6.42 21.95
CA ILE A 96 -8.94 6.41 23.40
C ILE A 96 -9.02 7.82 23.98
N LYS A 97 -8.46 8.81 23.28
CA LYS A 97 -8.49 10.21 23.70
C LYS A 97 -9.91 10.78 23.71
N GLU A 98 -10.69 10.51 22.68
CA GLU A 98 -12.10 10.93 22.61
C GLU A 98 -12.94 10.34 23.76
N LYS A 99 -12.74 9.06 24.09
CA LYS A 99 -13.43 8.42 25.23
C LYS A 99 -12.99 8.98 26.58
N LEU A 100 -11.71 9.29 26.75
CA LEU A 100 -11.20 9.93 27.97
C LEU A 100 -11.79 11.32 28.17
N ASP A 101 -11.90 12.11 27.10
CA ASP A 101 -12.49 13.45 27.13
C ASP A 101 -14.01 13.39 27.43
N GLU A 102 -14.74 12.43 26.86
CA GLU A 102 -16.15 12.17 27.21
C GLU A 102 -16.33 11.79 28.68
N ILE A 103 -15.50 10.90 29.21
CA ILE A 103 -15.56 10.48 30.61
C ILE A 103 -15.29 11.67 31.54
N LYS A 104 -14.27 12.49 31.21
CA LYS A 104 -13.93 13.69 31.98
C LYS A 104 -15.06 14.72 31.96
N LYS A 105 -15.70 14.92 30.81
CA LYS A 105 -16.86 15.81 30.68
C LYS A 105 -18.05 15.32 31.50
N ASN A 106 -18.38 14.03 31.42
CA ASN A 106 -19.47 13.43 32.20
C ASN A 106 -19.22 13.49 33.72
N LEU A 107 -17.96 13.38 34.16
CA LEU A 107 -17.58 13.58 35.57
C LEU A 107 -17.78 15.03 36.02
N LEU A 108 -17.36 16.01 35.21
CA LEU A 108 -17.55 17.44 35.50
C LEU A 108 -19.03 17.83 35.54
N ASP A 109 -19.85 17.32 34.62
CA ASP A 109 -21.31 17.55 34.61
C ASP A 109 -22.01 16.90 35.83
N ARG A 110 -21.45 15.82 36.37
CA ARG A 110 -21.99 15.14 37.56
C ARG A 110 -21.70 15.90 38.85
N ASP A 111 -20.50 16.48 38.98
CA ASP A 111 -20.11 17.33 40.11
C ASP A 111 -20.91 18.64 40.17
N GLN A 112 -21.27 19.22 39.03
CA GLN A 112 -22.11 20.44 38.98
C GLN A 112 -23.58 20.20 39.37
N LYS A 113 -24.13 19.00 39.14
CA LYS A 113 -25.50 18.66 39.53
C LYS A 113 -25.67 18.32 41.02
N SER A 114 -24.60 17.96 41.72
CA SER A 114 -24.64 17.68 43.17
C SER A 114 -24.50 18.92 44.07
N GLY A 115 -24.32 20.12 43.50
CA GLY A 115 -24.13 21.36 44.26
C GLY A 115 -25.29 22.37 44.20
N SER A 116 -26.45 21.96 43.67
CA SER A 116 -27.65 22.81 43.57
C SER A 116 -28.79 22.23 44.41
N GLU A 117 -28.63 22.23 45.73
CA GLU A 117 -29.73 22.12 46.70
C GLU A 117 -29.96 23.48 47.36
#